data_AF-A0A355A360-F1
#
_entry.id   AF-A0A355A360-F1
#
_cell.length_a   1.000
_cell.length_b   1.000
_cell.length_c   1.000
_cell.angle_alpha   90.00
_cell.angle_beta   90.00
_cell.angle_gamma   90.00
#
_symmetry.space_group_name_H-M   'P 1'
#
loop_
_entity.id
_entity.type
_entity.pdbx_description
1 polymer ?
#
loop_
_entity_poly.entity_id
_entity_poly.type
_entity_poly.pdbx_seq_one_letter_code
_entity_poly.pdbx_strand_id
1 'polypeptide(L)'
;GHTPGGITITTPGLLFAGDVLFAGSIGRTDLPGGDQEALIGSLHRLLQYPNETRVFPGHGLDTMIGREKLVNPFIKNMVGQ
;
A
#
# COMPACT_ATOMS: atom_id res chain seq x y z
N GLY A 1 1.36 -3.21 -10.26
CA GLY A 1 2.33 -2.22 -9.76
C GLY A 1 3.62 -2.93 -9.48
N HIS A 2 3.84 -3.36 -8.23
CA HIS A 2 5.01 -4.17 -7.84
C HIS A 2 5.24 -5.39 -8.75
N THR A 3 4.17 -6.13 -9.06
CA THR A 3 4.12 -7.13 -10.13
C THR A 3 2.82 -6.97 -10.94
N PRO A 4 2.72 -7.57 -12.15
CA PRO A 4 1.48 -7.55 -12.94
C PRO A 4 0.34 -8.37 -12.30
N GLY A 5 0.67 -9.46 -11.60
CA GLY A 5 -0.29 -10.38 -10.99
C GLY A 5 -0.53 -10.19 -9.48
N GLY A 6 0.03 -9.12 -8.90
CA GLY A 6 -0.11 -8.86 -7.47
C GLY A 6 -1.56 -8.57 -7.07
N ILE A 7 -2.04 -9.27 -6.04
CA ILE A 7 -3.37 -9.06 -5.46
C ILE A 7 -3.28 -8.64 -4.00
N THR A 8 -4.37 -8.05 -3.51
CA THR A 8 -4.58 -7.77 -2.08
C THR A 8 -5.84 -8.47 -1.61
N ILE A 9 -5.84 -8.96 -0.37
CA ILE A 9 -6.99 -9.67 0.21
C ILE A 9 -7.52 -8.84 1.37
N THR A 10 -8.85 -8.71 1.49
CA THR A 10 -9.49 -7.90 2.53
C THR A 10 -10.60 -8.68 3.24
N THR A 11 -10.78 -8.37 4.52
CA THR A 11 -11.86 -8.82 5.41
C THR A 11 -12.16 -7.65 6.37
N PRO A 12 -13.31 -7.60 7.09
CA PRO A 12 -13.65 -6.43 7.91
C PRO A 12 -12.51 -5.99 8.84
N GLY A 13 -12.04 -4.76 8.63
CA GLY A 13 -10.96 -4.12 9.40
C GLY A 13 -9.52 -4.56 9.07
N LEU A 14 -9.31 -5.56 8.20
CA LEU A 14 -7.98 -6.10 7.88
C LEU A 14 -7.70 -6.08 6.37
N LEU A 15 -6.48 -5.73 6.00
CA LEU A 15 -5.99 -5.69 4.63
C LEU A 15 -4.65 -6.42 4.52
N PHE A 16 -4.62 -7.52 3.77
CA PHE A 16 -3.39 -8.19 3.37
C PHE A 16 -2.90 -7.56 2.06
N ALA A 17 -1.89 -6.71 2.16
CA ALA A 17 -1.46 -5.83 1.07
C ALA A 17 -0.39 -6.43 0.16
N GLY A 18 0.18 -7.59 0.53
CA GLY A 18 1.37 -8.12 -0.13
C GLY A 18 2.46 -7.05 -0.21
N ASP A 19 3.08 -6.92 -1.37
CA ASP A 19 4.20 -6.00 -1.58
C ASP A 19 3.77 -4.66 -2.22
N VAL A 20 2.55 -4.21 -1.92
CA VAL A 20 2.06 -2.88 -2.36
C VAL A 20 2.41 -1.81 -1.31
N LEU A 21 2.05 -2.05 -0.04
CA LEU A 21 2.17 -1.09 1.06
C LEU A 21 2.88 -1.75 2.24
N PHE A 22 3.95 -1.11 2.72
CA PHE A 22 4.71 -1.52 3.91
C PHE A 22 4.62 -0.45 4.99
N ALA A 23 5.00 -0.78 6.23
CA ALA A 23 5.18 0.21 7.27
C ALA A 23 6.29 1.22 6.89
N GLY A 24 5.89 2.43 6.50
CA GLY A 24 6.80 3.51 6.09
C GLY A 24 7.45 3.35 4.71
N SER A 25 7.00 2.42 3.88
CA SER A 25 7.53 2.20 2.52
C SER A 25 6.46 1.67 1.56
N ILE A 26 6.82 1.44 0.30
CA ILE A 26 5.97 0.88 -0.76
C ILE A 26 6.71 -0.18 -1.56
N GLY A 27 5.99 -0.96 -2.36
CA GLY A 27 6.57 -1.90 -3.32
C GLY A 27 7.61 -1.27 -4.24
N ARG A 28 8.67 -2.00 -4.56
CA ARG A 28 9.60 -1.59 -5.63
C ARG A 28 9.01 -1.89 -7.01
N THR A 29 9.43 -1.14 -8.02
CA THR A 29 8.93 -1.22 -9.41
C THR A 29 10.04 -1.30 -10.45
N ASP A 30 11.29 -1.35 -10.02
CA ASP A 30 12.50 -1.36 -10.85
C ASP A 30 12.91 -2.77 -11.35
N LEU A 31 12.10 -3.79 -11.06
CA LEU A 31 12.28 -5.16 -11.56
C LEU A 31 11.40 -5.43 -12.78
N PRO A 32 11.70 -6.45 -13.61
CA PRO A 32 10.87 -6.81 -14.75
C PRO A 32 9.39 -7.01 -14.38
N GLY A 33 8.50 -6.31 -15.09
CA GLY A 33 7.05 -6.30 -14.82
C GLY A 33 6.60 -5.32 -13.74
N GLY A 34 7.53 -4.61 -13.10
CA GLY A 34 7.24 -3.49 -12.22
C GLY A 34 6.75 -2.27 -13.00
N ASP A 35 5.76 -1.57 -12.45
CA ASP A 35 5.16 -0.37 -13.03
C ASP A 35 4.81 0.62 -11.91
N GLN A 36 5.46 1.79 -11.94
CA GLN A 36 5.32 2.85 -10.95
C GLN A 36 3.95 3.52 -10.98
N GLU A 37 3.40 3.80 -12.15
CA GLU A 37 2.07 4.43 -12.27
C GLU A 37 0.99 3.45 -11.80
N ALA A 38 1.12 2.18 -12.16
CA ALA A 38 0.22 1.14 -11.68
C ALA A 38 0.34 0.92 -10.16
N LEU A 39 1.53 1.08 -9.58
CA LEU A 39 1.71 1.02 -8.13
C LEU A 39 1.02 2.20 -7.44
N ILE A 40 1.20 3.42 -7.94
CA ILE A 40 0.52 4.62 -7.44
C ILE A 40 -1.01 4.45 -7.50
N GLY A 41 -1.55 3.95 -8.62
CA GLY A 41 -2.97 3.64 -8.73
C GLY A 41 -3.45 2.58 -7.75
N SER A 42 -2.59 1.61 -7.41
CA SER A 42 -2.90 0.60 -6.38
C SER A 42 -2.92 1.21 -4.98
N LEU A 43 -1.96 2.08 -4.66
CA LEU A 43 -1.92 2.81 -3.39
C LEU A 43 -3.14 3.71 -3.23
N HIS A 44 -3.58 4.45 -4.25
CA HIS A 44 -4.81 5.25 -4.18
C HIS A 44 -6.03 4.41 -3.78
N ARG A 45 -6.17 3.19 -4.32
CA ARG A 45 -7.24 2.26 -3.93
C ARG A 45 -7.12 1.81 -2.47
N LEU A 46 -5.91 1.47 -2.00
CA LEU A 46 -5.68 1.08 -0.61
C LEU A 46 -5.94 2.22 0.38
N LEU A 47 -5.65 3.46 -0.02
CA LEU A 47 -5.86 4.62 0.84
C LEU A 47 -7.35 5.01 0.98
N GLN A 48 -8.27 4.42 0.21
CA GLN A 48 -9.71 4.61 0.39
C GLN A 48 -10.28 3.82 1.58
N TYR A 49 -9.54 2.86 2.14
CA TYR A 49 -9.98 2.12 3.31
C TYR A 49 -10.02 3.02 4.57
N PRO A 50 -10.86 2.68 5.58
CA PRO A 50 -10.90 3.39 6.86
C PRO A 50 -9.53 3.47 7.53
N ASN A 51 -9.28 4.54 8.28
CA ASN A 51 -7.96 4.80 8.88
C ASN A 51 -7.55 3.73 9.90
N GLU A 52 -8.52 3.13 10.57
CA GLU A 52 -8.39 2.02 11.51
C GLU A 52 -8.11 0.66 10.85
N THR A 53 -8.15 0.57 9.52
CA THR A 53 -7.85 -0.68 8.79
C THR A 53 -6.40 -1.08 9.05
N ARG A 54 -6.22 -2.28 9.63
CA ARG A 54 -4.89 -2.87 9.88
C ARG A 54 -4.36 -3.50 8.60
N VAL A 55 -3.13 -3.16 8.25
CA VAL A 55 -2.45 -3.58 7.03
C VAL A 55 -1.38 -4.62 7.37
N PHE A 56 -1.48 -5.79 6.76
CA PHE A 56 -0.48 -6.85 6.81
C PHE A 56 0.30 -6.87 5.49
N PRO A 57 1.54 -6.37 5.46
CA PRO A 57 2.39 -6.44 4.28
C PRO A 57 2.93 -7.85 4.03
N GLY A 58 3.50 -8.07 2.84
CA GLY A 58 4.27 -9.29 2.53
C GLY A 58 5.60 -9.38 3.32
N HIS A 59 6.13 -8.23 3.76
CA HIS A 59 7.39 -8.13 4.50
C HIS A 59 7.34 -7.06 5.59
N GLY A 60 8.07 -7.30 6.68
CA GLY A 60 8.20 -6.35 7.79
C GLY A 60 7.02 -6.38 8.76
N LEU A 61 6.90 -5.31 9.55
CA LEU A 61 5.84 -5.16 10.55
C LEU A 61 4.53 -4.69 9.93
N ASP A 62 3.43 -5.02 10.59
CA ASP A 62 2.11 -4.50 10.23
C ASP A 62 1.98 -2.99 10.51
N THR A 63 0.96 -2.37 9.91
CA THR A 63 0.67 -0.93 10.07
C THR A 63 -0.84 -0.66 9.98
N MET A 64 -1.25 0.60 9.91
CA MET A 64 -2.63 1.03 9.70
C MET A 64 -2.71 2.04 8.56
N ILE A 65 -3.81 2.05 7.80
CA ILE A 65 -4.02 3.02 6.71
C ILE A 65 -3.85 4.45 7.20
N GLY A 66 -4.44 4.80 8.35
CA GLY A 66 -4.32 6.13 8.93
C GLY A 66 -2.88 6.51 9.27
N ARG A 67 -2.10 5.56 9.80
CA ARG A 67 -0.68 5.78 10.09
C ARG A 67 0.08 6.06 8.80
N GLU A 68 -0.10 5.24 7.76
CA GLU A 68 0.64 5.38 6.51
C GLU A 68 0.29 6.69 5.77
N LYS A 69 -0.98 7.12 5.79
CA LYS A 69 -1.38 8.46 5.31
C LYS A 69 -0.60 9.60 5.99
N LEU A 70 -0.32 9.46 7.29
CA LEU A 70 0.33 10.49 8.09
C LEU A 70 1.86 10.46 8.01
N VAL A 71 2.47 9.28 7.93
CA VAL A 71 3.93 9.15 8.16
C VAL A 71 4.72 8.65 6.96
N ASN A 72 4.09 7.91 6.03
CA ASN A 72 4.81 7.25 4.95
C ASN A 72 5.29 8.29 3.92
N PRO A 73 6.61 8.42 3.70
CA PRO A 73 7.18 9.47 2.84
C PRO A 73 6.75 9.35 1.38
N PHE A 74 6.32 8.16 0.94
CA PHE A 74 5.83 7.92 -0.42
C PHE A 74 4.34 8.26 -0.58
N ILE A 75 3.60 8.40 0.52
CA ILE A 75 2.14 8.57 0.52
C ILE A 75 1.71 9.96 0.96
N LYS A 76 2.50 10.66 1.79
CA LYS A 76 2.15 11.99 2.33
C LYS A 76 1.66 12.99 1.26
N ASN A 77 2.22 12.93 0.06
CA ASN A 77 1.86 13.83 -1.05
C ASN A 77 0.68 13.33 -1.89
N MET A 78 0.16 12.14 -1.61
CA MET A 78 -1.01 11.52 -2.26
C MET A 78 -2.32 11.80 -1.51
N VAL A 79 -2.24 12.31 -0.27
CA VAL A 79 -3.40 12.56 0.60
C VAL A 79 -3.67 14.06 0.62
N GLY A 80 -4.82 14.50 0.09
CA GLY A 80 -5.19 15.92 0.01
C GLY A 80 -5.32 16.49 -1.41
N GLN A 81 -5.35 15.63 -2.44
CA GLN A 81 -5.93 15.95 -3.76
C GLN A 81 -7.35 15.41 -3.86
#